data_AF-A0A537AVV2-F1
#
_entry.id   AF-A0A537AVV2-F1
#
_cell.length_a   1.000
_cell.length_b   1.000
_cell.length_c   1.000
_cell.angle_alpha   90.00
_cell.angle_beta   90.00
_cell.angle_gamma   90.00
#
_symmetry.space_group_name_H-M   'P 1'
#
loop_
_entity.id
_entity.type
_entity.pdbx_description
1 polymer ?
#
loop_
_entity_poly.entity_id
_entity_poly.type
_entity_poly.pdbx_seq_one_letter_code
_entity_poly.pdbx_strand_id
1 'polypeptide(L)'
;MNPVAKGISEDWLSVWIGLLVFVLALGALGGTDLLGWVVTTAVWTDVSKALNPVSKVYSALSGVGALIATYVALLVVMTAGAAALKADLKRFALGFTAVFWISYLSWIAGSYANFAVTTPADMQRFGISWSLKLTN
;
A
#
# COMPACT_ATOMS: atom_id res chain seq x y z
N MET A 1 36.53 -24.54 -13.41
CA MET A 1 35.54 -23.44 -13.41
C MET A 1 34.40 -23.89 -12.51
N ASN A 2 34.29 -23.34 -11.30
CA ASN A 2 33.16 -23.66 -10.42
C ASN A 2 31.92 -22.97 -11.00
N PRO A 3 30.81 -23.69 -11.28
CA PRO A 3 29.57 -23.05 -11.62
C PRO A 3 29.13 -22.28 -10.37
N VAL A 4 29.18 -20.95 -10.44
CA VAL A 4 28.57 -20.10 -9.42
C VAL A 4 27.10 -20.51 -9.39
N ALA A 5 26.64 -21.05 -8.25
CA ALA A 5 25.25 -21.42 -8.06
C ALA A 5 24.39 -20.21 -8.43
N LYS A 6 23.62 -20.34 -9.51
CA LYS A 6 22.70 -19.31 -9.97
C LYS A 6 21.63 -19.19 -8.88
N GLY A 7 21.72 -18.14 -8.07
CA GLY A 7 20.68 -17.82 -7.09
C GLY A 7 19.31 -17.70 -7.77
N ILE A 8 18.24 -17.66 -6.97
CA ILE A 8 16.91 -17.33 -7.49
C ILE A 8 17.01 -16.03 -8.31
N SER A 9 16.51 -16.04 -9.54
CA SER A 9 16.44 -14.83 -10.35
C SER A 9 15.35 -13.91 -9.83
N GLU A 10 15.48 -12.61 -10.11
CA GLU A 10 14.50 -11.59 -9.76
C GLU A 10 13.09 -11.96 -10.28
N ASP A 11 13.01 -12.48 -11.50
CA ASP A 11 11.75 -12.96 -12.11
C ASP A 11 11.07 -14.02 -11.23
N TRP A 12 11.81 -15.05 -10.81
CA TRP A 12 11.25 -16.11 -9.98
C TRP A 12 10.90 -15.64 -8.57
N LEU A 13 11.68 -14.72 -8.01
CA LEU A 13 11.37 -14.13 -6.71
C LEU A 13 10.05 -13.34 -6.75
N SER A 14 9.82 -12.57 -7.82
CA SER A 14 8.57 -11.83 -8.01
C SER A 14 7.36 -12.77 -8.07
N VAL A 15 7.51 -13.93 -8.72
CA VAL A 15 6.48 -14.98 -8.77
C VAL A 15 6.16 -15.50 -7.36
N TRP A 16 7.18 -15.82 -6.56
CA TRP A 16 6.98 -16.33 -5.21
C TRP A 16 6.33 -15.31 -4.27
N ILE A 17 6.74 -14.03 -4.35
CA ILE A 17 6.13 -12.95 -3.57
C ILE A 17 4.67 -12.72 -4.00
N GLY A 18 4.40 -12.69 -5.31
CA GLY A 18 3.03 -12.57 -5.83
C GLY A 18 2.15 -13.73 -5.41
N LEU A 19 2.67 -14.97 -5.47
CA LEU A 19 1.96 -16.17 -5.04
C LEU A 19 1.68 -16.16 -3.53
N LEU A 20 2.62 -15.68 -2.71
CA LEU A 20 2.41 -15.50 -1.27
C LEU A 20 1.22 -14.57 -1.01
N VAL A 21 1.20 -13.39 -1.63
CA VAL A 21 0.09 -12.42 -1.46
C VAL A 21 -1.23 -13.00 -1.96
N PHE A 22 -1.20 -13.71 -3.10
CA PHE A 22 -2.38 -14.38 -3.65
C PHE A 22 -2.97 -15.41 -2.68
N VAL A 23 -2.13 -16.29 -2.11
CA VAL A 23 -2.58 -17.28 -1.12
C VAL A 23 -3.13 -16.63 0.14
N LEU A 24 -2.51 -15.54 0.63
CA LEU A 24 -3.05 -14.77 1.76
C LEU A 24 -4.43 -14.18 1.44
N ALA A 25 -4.63 -13.70 0.21
CA ALA A 25 -5.91 -13.16 -0.24
C ALA A 25 -7.00 -14.23 -0.34
N LEU A 26 -6.66 -15.49 -0.67
CA LEU A 26 -7.62 -16.60 -0.68
C LEU A 26 -8.24 -16.88 0.70
N GLY A 27 -7.54 -16.51 1.79
CA GLY A 27 -8.10 -16.59 3.13
C GLY A 27 -9.46 -15.89 3.24
N ALA A 28 -9.66 -14.78 2.51
CA ALA A 28 -10.91 -14.05 2.51
C ALA A 28 -12.10 -14.87 1.98
N LEU A 29 -11.86 -15.79 1.02
CA LEU A 29 -12.89 -16.70 0.50
C LEU A 29 -13.30 -17.75 1.55
N GLY A 30 -12.39 -18.12 2.43
CA GLY A 30 -12.63 -18.99 3.59
C GLY A 30 -13.16 -18.25 4.83
N GLY A 31 -13.52 -16.96 4.71
CA GLY A 31 -14.02 -16.14 5.81
C GLY A 31 -12.94 -15.61 6.77
N THR A 32 -11.65 -15.81 6.48
CA THR A 32 -10.54 -15.30 7.28
C THR A 32 -9.83 -14.18 6.55
N ASP A 33 -10.06 -12.94 6.97
CA ASP A 33 -9.50 -11.76 6.31
C ASP A 33 -8.05 -11.48 6.75
N LEU A 34 -7.07 -12.10 6.08
CA LEU A 34 -5.65 -11.99 6.45
C LEU A 34 -4.97 -10.69 6.00
N LEU A 35 -5.59 -9.93 5.09
CA LEU A 35 -5.01 -8.72 4.49
C LEU A 35 -5.87 -7.47 4.77
N GLY A 36 -6.99 -7.59 5.47
CA GLY A 36 -7.91 -6.48 5.76
C GLY A 36 -7.32 -5.35 6.61
N TRP A 37 -6.21 -5.59 7.29
CA TRP A 37 -5.46 -4.57 8.04
C TRP A 37 -4.59 -3.68 7.15
N VAL A 38 -4.38 -4.05 5.88
CA VAL A 38 -3.64 -3.23 4.91
C VAL A 38 -4.35 -1.89 4.76
N VAL A 39 -3.57 -0.82 4.61
CA VAL A 39 -4.12 0.52 4.47
C VAL A 39 -4.75 0.72 3.09
N THR A 40 -5.87 1.43 3.06
CA THR A 40 -6.46 2.03 1.87
C THR A 40 -6.57 3.53 2.05
N THR A 41 -6.46 4.27 0.96
CA THR A 41 -6.72 5.71 0.92
C THR A 41 -8.17 5.96 0.49
N ALA A 42 -8.73 7.09 0.92
CA ALA A 42 -10.05 7.55 0.49
C ALA A 42 -10.01 9.04 0.13
N VAL A 43 -10.91 9.48 -0.74
CA VAL A 43 -11.13 10.91 -0.98
C VAL A 43 -11.62 11.57 0.31
N TRP A 44 -11.05 12.70 0.68
CA TRP A 44 -11.25 13.31 1.99
C TRP A 44 -11.45 14.83 1.95
N THR A 45 -12.28 15.33 2.86
CA THR A 45 -12.33 16.75 3.28
C THR A 45 -11.72 16.94 4.67
N ASP A 46 -11.77 15.90 5.49
CA ASP A 46 -11.10 15.78 6.78
C ASP A 46 -9.96 14.75 6.67
N VAL A 47 -8.73 15.20 6.86
CA VAL A 47 -7.51 14.39 6.71
C VAL A 47 -7.50 13.16 7.63
N SER A 48 -8.21 13.20 8.76
CA SER A 48 -8.33 12.04 9.66
C SER A 48 -9.01 10.84 9.01
N LYS A 49 -9.78 11.07 7.94
CA LYS A 49 -10.49 10.03 7.16
C LYS A 49 -9.76 9.63 5.88
N ALA A 50 -8.61 10.23 5.60
CA ALA A 50 -7.84 9.96 4.39
C ALA A 50 -7.32 8.51 4.31
N LEU A 51 -7.13 7.88 5.47
CA LEU A 51 -6.59 6.53 5.62
C LEU A 51 -7.55 5.67 6.43
N ASN A 52 -7.74 4.42 6.00
CA ASN A 52 -8.46 3.40 6.75
C ASN A 52 -7.84 2.02 6.48
N PRO A 53 -8.04 1.02 7.34
CA PRO A 53 -7.85 -0.37 6.95
C PRO A 53 -8.81 -0.73 5.80
N VAL A 54 -8.40 -1.64 4.91
CA VAL A 54 -9.22 -2.16 3.82
C VAL A 54 -10.52 -2.75 4.35
N SER A 55 -10.47 -3.41 5.51
CA SER A 55 -11.60 -4.11 6.12
C SER A 55 -12.04 -3.51 7.44
N LYS A 56 -13.35 -3.43 7.62
CA LYS A 56 -13.98 -2.93 8.85
C LYS A 56 -13.71 -3.82 10.07
N VAL A 57 -13.37 -5.09 9.86
CA VAL A 57 -12.96 -6.02 10.94
C VAL A 57 -11.76 -5.46 11.70
N TYR A 58 -10.89 -4.71 11.02
CA TYR A 58 -9.71 -4.08 11.59
C TYR A 58 -9.92 -2.62 11.98
N SER A 59 -11.16 -2.14 12.13
CA SER A 59 -11.47 -0.74 12.48
C SER A 59 -10.87 -0.25 13.81
N ALA A 60 -10.51 -1.16 14.72
CA ALA A 60 -9.73 -0.81 15.92
C ALA A 60 -8.31 -0.32 15.59
N LEU A 61 -7.77 -0.72 14.43
CA LEU A 61 -6.54 -0.19 13.87
C LEU A 61 -6.87 1.15 13.20
N SER A 62 -6.30 2.24 13.72
CA SER A 62 -6.44 3.55 13.09
C SER A 62 -5.88 3.53 11.66
N GLY A 63 -6.32 4.44 10.78
CA GLY A 63 -5.78 4.54 9.42
C GLY A 63 -4.26 4.72 9.36
N VAL A 64 -3.70 5.48 10.32
CA VAL A 64 -2.25 5.63 10.49
C VAL A 64 -1.62 4.31 10.96
N GLY A 65 -2.27 3.60 11.88
CA GLY A 65 -1.82 2.27 12.33
C GLY A 65 -1.76 1.27 11.18
N ALA A 66 -2.78 1.27 10.30
CA ALA A 66 -2.81 0.46 9.10
C ALA A 66 -1.68 0.84 8.12
N LEU A 67 -1.40 2.14 7.96
CA LEU A 67 -0.30 2.62 7.12
C LEU A 67 1.06 2.13 7.62
N ILE A 68 1.31 2.24 8.93
CA ILE A 68 2.55 1.77 9.56
C ILE A 68 2.66 0.25 9.44
N ALA A 69 1.58 -0.50 9.70
CA ALA A 69 1.58 -1.95 9.54
C ALA A 69 1.89 -2.36 8.09
N THR A 70 1.28 -1.66 7.11
CA THR A 70 1.53 -1.89 5.68
C THR A 70 2.97 -1.61 5.32
N TYR A 71 3.52 -0.48 5.78
CA TYR A 71 4.92 -0.13 5.61
C TYR A 71 5.86 -1.22 6.14
N VAL A 72 5.67 -1.66 7.38
CA VAL A 72 6.53 -2.67 8.02
C VAL A 72 6.44 -4.01 7.28
N ALA A 73 5.23 -4.47 6.94
CA ALA A 73 5.05 -5.73 6.24
C ALA A 73 5.72 -5.72 4.86
N LEU A 74 5.51 -4.65 4.08
CA LEU A 74 6.14 -4.52 2.77
C LEU A 74 7.66 -4.38 2.90
N LEU A 75 8.16 -3.57 3.84
CA LEU A 75 9.59 -3.43 4.08
C LEU A 75 10.21 -4.79 4.39
N VAL A 76 9.60 -5.61 5.24
CA VAL A 76 10.10 -6.95 5.58
C VAL A 76 10.12 -7.87 4.36
N VAL A 77 9.00 -7.98 3.63
CA VAL A 77 8.90 -8.89 2.47
C VAL A 77 9.84 -8.45 1.35
N MET A 78 9.89 -7.15 1.05
CA MET A 78 10.78 -6.62 0.01
C MET A 78 12.25 -6.72 0.40
N THR A 79 12.60 -6.47 1.66
CA THR A 79 13.98 -6.63 2.14
C THR A 79 14.42 -8.09 2.14
N ALA A 80 13.52 -9.03 2.45
CA ALA A 80 13.78 -10.46 2.31
C ALA A 80 14.06 -10.83 0.84
N GLY A 81 13.30 -10.24 -0.09
CA GLY A 81 13.56 -10.34 -1.52
C GLY A 81 14.94 -9.78 -1.93
N ALA A 82 15.27 -8.57 -1.48
CA ALA A 82 16.57 -7.96 -1.71
C ALA A 82 17.73 -8.80 -1.14
N ALA A 83 17.53 -9.43 0.01
CA ALA A 83 18.49 -10.36 0.62
C ALA A 83 18.69 -11.62 -0.22
N ALA A 84 17.61 -12.20 -0.77
CA ALA A 84 17.70 -13.34 -1.69
C ALA A 84 18.49 -13.02 -2.97
N LEU A 85 18.43 -11.77 -3.42
CA LEU A 85 19.20 -11.24 -4.55
C LEU A 85 20.62 -10.77 -4.17
N LYS A 86 21.03 -10.88 -2.89
CA LYS A 86 22.31 -10.39 -2.36
C LYS A 86 22.56 -8.90 -2.61
N ALA A 87 21.49 -8.09 -2.61
CA ALA A 87 21.57 -6.64 -2.72
C ALA A 87 22.08 -6.00 -1.41
N ASP A 88 22.36 -4.69 -1.44
CA ASP A 88 22.66 -3.93 -0.22
C ASP A 88 21.36 -3.63 0.54
N LEU A 89 21.12 -4.37 1.63
CA LEU A 89 19.90 -4.28 2.43
C LEU A 89 19.71 -2.89 3.05
N LYS A 90 20.78 -2.21 3.46
CA LYS A 90 20.69 -0.88 4.10
C LYS A 90 20.25 0.15 3.08
N ARG A 91 20.92 0.18 1.93
CA ARG A 91 20.59 1.09 0.83
C ARG A 91 19.20 0.81 0.28
N PHE A 92 18.82 -0.46 0.19
CA PHE A 92 17.47 -0.87 -0.22
C PHE A 92 16.42 -0.35 0.76
N ALA A 93 16.55 -0.64 2.06
CA ALA A 93 15.58 -0.25 3.08
C ALA A 93 15.40 1.28 3.14
N LEU A 94 16.50 2.04 3.03
CA LEU A 94 16.45 3.50 2.98
C LEU A 94 15.70 4.01 1.73
N GLY A 95 16.03 3.47 0.55
CA GLY A 95 15.36 3.82 -0.70
C GLY A 95 13.87 3.49 -0.68
N PHE A 96 13.52 2.27 -0.24
CA PHE A 96 12.15 1.83 -0.09
C PHE A 96 11.36 2.74 0.87
N THR A 97 11.95 3.07 2.02
CA THR A 97 11.30 3.94 3.02
C THR A 97 11.02 5.33 2.45
N ALA A 98 12.01 5.96 1.82
CA ALA A 98 11.84 7.28 1.23
C ALA A 98 10.74 7.28 0.17
N VAL A 99 10.79 6.33 -0.77
CA VAL A 99 9.79 6.21 -1.84
C VAL A 99 8.40 5.94 -1.27
N PHE A 100 8.26 4.99 -0.34
CA PHE A 100 6.98 4.63 0.25
C PHE A 100 6.28 5.84 0.89
N TRP A 101 6.98 6.59 1.74
CA TRP A 101 6.39 7.74 2.43
C TRP A 101 6.08 8.89 1.48
N ILE A 102 6.96 9.20 0.53
CA ILE A 102 6.69 10.24 -0.48
C ILE A 102 5.47 9.85 -1.30
N SER A 103 5.38 8.60 -1.77
CA SER A 103 4.24 8.11 -2.55
C SER A 103 2.92 8.23 -1.77
N TYR A 104 2.87 7.80 -0.51
CA TYR A 104 1.65 7.91 0.30
C TYR A 104 1.27 9.36 0.60
N LEU A 105 2.25 10.23 0.90
CA LEU A 105 1.99 11.65 1.12
C LEU A 105 1.43 12.32 -0.16
N SER A 106 2.00 12.01 -1.32
CA SER A 106 1.49 12.47 -2.61
C SER A 106 0.08 11.95 -2.90
N TRP A 107 -0.20 10.68 -2.61
CA TRP A 107 -1.53 10.10 -2.80
C TRP A 107 -2.56 10.75 -1.86
N ILE A 108 -2.23 10.92 -0.58
CA ILE A 108 -3.11 11.61 0.38
C ILE A 108 -3.39 13.03 -0.10
N ALA A 109 -2.38 13.80 -0.50
CA ALA A 109 -2.57 15.15 -1.02
C ALA A 109 -3.45 15.19 -2.28
N GLY A 110 -3.23 14.27 -3.22
CA GLY A 110 -4.02 14.16 -4.45
C GLY A 110 -5.47 13.71 -4.21
N SER A 111 -5.73 12.99 -3.12
CA SER A 111 -7.07 12.53 -2.73
C SER A 111 -7.90 13.59 -2.01
N TYR A 112 -7.40 14.83 -1.88
CA TYR A 112 -8.20 15.91 -1.34
C TYR A 112 -9.45 16.15 -2.22
N ALA A 113 -10.62 16.26 -1.60
CA ALA A 113 -11.90 16.24 -2.32
C ALA A 113 -12.00 17.33 -3.39
N ASN A 114 -11.50 18.53 -3.12
CA ASN A 114 -11.50 19.62 -4.09
C ASN A 114 -10.53 19.41 -5.27
N PHE A 115 -9.63 18.44 -5.20
CA PHE A 115 -8.78 18.05 -6.33
C PHE A 115 -9.33 16.83 -7.06
N ALA A 116 -9.82 15.83 -6.32
CA ALA A 116 -10.22 14.55 -6.88
C ALA A 116 -11.68 14.48 -7.37
N VAL A 117 -12.62 15.19 -6.74
CA VAL A 117 -14.04 14.99 -7.07
C VAL A 117 -14.38 15.56 -8.45
N THR A 118 -14.98 14.78 -9.34
CA THR A 118 -15.29 15.23 -10.72
C THR A 118 -16.77 15.49 -10.98
N THR A 119 -17.65 14.90 -10.16
CA THR A 119 -19.11 14.93 -10.35
C THR A 119 -19.82 15.89 -9.39
N PRO A 120 -20.90 16.56 -9.81
CA PRO A 120 -21.70 17.41 -8.92
C PRO A 120 -22.33 16.64 -7.74
N ALA A 121 -22.71 15.37 -7.96
CA ALA A 121 -23.30 14.52 -6.92
C ALA A 121 -22.29 14.23 -5.80
N ASP A 122 -21.05 13.91 -6.16
CA ASP A 122 -19.98 13.71 -5.18
C ASP A 122 -19.59 15.03 -4.50
N MET A 123 -19.61 16.15 -5.21
CA MET A 123 -19.36 17.46 -4.58
C MET A 123 -20.38 17.76 -3.48
N GLN A 124 -21.66 17.45 -3.71
CA GLN A 124 -22.69 17.55 -2.67
C GLN A 124 -22.46 16.57 -1.52
N ARG A 125 -22.08 15.31 -1.83
CA ARG A 125 -21.77 14.28 -0.83
C ARG A 125 -20.60 14.68 0.09
N PHE A 126 -19.55 15.28 -0.48
CA PHE A 126 -18.39 15.75 0.26
C PHE A 126 -18.57 17.16 0.85
N GLY A 127 -19.67 17.86 0.52
CA GLY A 127 -19.97 19.20 1.02
C GLY A 127 -19.04 20.29 0.48
N ILE A 128 -18.48 20.12 -0.72
CA ILE A 128 -17.56 21.06 -1.35
C ILE A 128 -18.27 21.87 -2.44
N SER A 129 -17.96 23.17 -2.53
CA SER A 129 -18.56 24.08 -3.51
C SER A 129 -17.81 24.14 -4.85
N TRP A 130 -16.57 23.69 -4.89
CA TRP A 130 -15.70 23.70 -6.06
C TRP A 130 -14.82 22.45 -6.13
N SER A 131 -14.43 22.06 -7.34
CA SER A 131 -13.41 21.04 -7.56
C SER A 131 -12.64 21.29 -8.86
N LEU A 132 -11.34 20.98 -8.85
CA LEU A 132 -10.46 21.05 -10.02
C LEU A 132 -10.58 19.85 -10.96
N LYS A 133 -11.19 18.75 -10.50
CA LYS A 133 -11.42 17.54 -11.32
C LYS A 133 -10.14 16.98 -11.94
N LEU A 134 -9.08 16.85 -11.13
CA LEU A 134 -7.75 16.40 -11.58
C LEU A 134 -7.59 14.88 -11.62
N THR A 135 -8.60 14.14 -11.20
CA THR A 135 -8.63 12.67 -11.26
C THR A 135 -9.76 12.19 -12.17
N ASN A 136 -9.77 10.89 -12.52
CA ASN A 136 -10.74 10.30 -13.45
C ASN A 136 -12.04 9.88 -12.77
#